data_AF-G4YQY7-F1
#
_entry.id   AF-G4YQY7-F1
#
_cell.length_a   1.000
_cell.length_b   1.000
_cell.length_c   1.000
_cell.angle_alpha   90.00
_cell.angle_beta   90.00
_cell.angle_gamma   90.00
#
_symmetry.space_group_name_H-M   'P 1'
#
loop_
_entity.id
_entity.type
_entity.pdbx_description
1 polymer ?
#
loop_
_entity_poly.entity_id
_entity_poly.type
_entity_poly.pdbx_seq_one_letter_code
_entity_poly.pdbx_strand_id
1 'polypeptide(L)'
;MESAVACGQAGVVEFLLKRFNVRGPMDDSFINAATNRFVDVVRLLPSQSCAVDEALGLVAANGHLAVLEYLLFERRESYSSDGDDSHSAILRILTTPLAVQSQYGSTKVSTAAAMRAMCAAARNDHSDVMELLVRNGSQEQLGFALAASAAADSTKLVEMLVEKYEPAGGVCSHREIHSDRRGKCYSAPCSVERTLLDAVEANNIGMVKLLAKKAHVRVVNEAKSIAMANGFTDVAEVLAAAAP
;
A
#
# COMPACT_ATOMS: atom_id res chain seq x y z
N MET A 1 31.33 8.91 3.57
CA MET A 1 29.93 8.90 4.02
C MET A 1 29.14 7.86 3.24
N GLU A 2 28.95 8.06 1.94
CA GLU A 2 28.21 7.15 1.05
C GLU A 2 28.63 5.68 1.14
N SER A 3 29.93 5.38 1.09
CA SER A 3 30.41 3.99 1.20
C SER A 3 30.08 3.36 2.55
N ALA A 4 30.15 4.12 3.65
CA ALA A 4 29.80 3.62 4.97
C ALA A 4 28.30 3.33 5.07
N VAL A 5 27.47 4.17 4.46
CA VAL A 5 26.02 3.98 4.33
C VAL A 5 25.70 2.74 3.51
N ALA A 6 26.31 2.59 2.33
CA ALA A 6 26.11 1.45 1.43
C ALA A 6 26.56 0.10 2.04
N CYS A 7 27.47 0.14 3.02
CA CYS A 7 27.92 -1.05 3.75
C CYS A 7 27.24 -1.24 5.12
N GLY A 8 26.25 -0.41 5.48
CA GLY A 8 25.52 -0.55 6.75
C GLY A 8 26.35 -0.22 8.00
N GLN A 9 27.45 0.52 7.87
CA GLN A 9 28.41 0.77 8.95
C GLN A 9 27.94 1.91 9.87
N ALA A 10 26.92 1.65 10.69
CA ALA A 10 26.30 2.65 11.58
C ALA A 10 27.32 3.40 12.46
N GLY A 11 28.31 2.71 13.05
CA GLY A 11 29.34 3.37 13.87
C GLY A 11 30.23 4.34 13.09
N VAL A 12 30.55 4.03 11.83
CA VAL A 12 31.32 4.94 10.96
C VAL A 12 30.45 6.12 10.55
N VAL A 13 29.18 5.87 10.19
CA VAL A 13 28.21 6.92 9.86
C VAL A 13 28.04 7.88 11.04
N GLU A 14 27.83 7.37 12.25
CA GLU A 14 27.69 8.18 13.47
C GLU A 14 28.95 9.01 13.75
N PHE A 15 30.13 8.40 13.64
CA PHE A 15 31.41 9.11 13.80
C PHE A 15 31.54 10.26 12.80
N LEU A 16 31.22 10.02 11.52
CA LEU A 16 31.30 11.04 10.47
C LEU A 16 30.31 12.18 10.71
N LEU A 17 29.05 11.87 11.08
CA LEU A 17 28.03 12.88 11.38
C LEU A 17 28.47 13.79 12.54
N LYS A 18 28.97 13.20 13.64
CA LYS A 18 29.45 13.95 14.81
C LYS A 18 30.70 14.75 14.51
N ARG A 19 31.67 14.18 13.80
CA ARG A 19 33.00 14.79 13.58
C ARG A 19 32.96 15.95 12.60
N PHE A 20 32.18 15.81 11.53
CA PHE A 20 32.14 16.79 10.44
C PHE A 20 30.96 17.75 10.54
N ASN A 21 30.12 17.63 11.57
CA ASN A 21 28.95 18.48 11.80
C ASN A 21 28.14 18.67 10.51
N VAL A 22 27.86 17.55 9.83
CA VAL A 22 27.19 17.61 8.54
C VAL A 22 25.78 18.13 8.74
N ARG A 23 25.48 19.27 8.12
CA ARG A 23 24.18 19.94 8.22
C ARG A 23 23.50 19.88 6.86
N GLY A 24 22.32 19.26 6.82
CA GLY A 24 21.51 19.16 5.62
C GLY A 24 20.91 17.78 5.42
N PRO A 25 19.91 17.66 4.53
CA PRO A 25 19.29 16.39 4.20
C PRO A 25 20.30 15.48 3.47
N MET A 26 20.21 14.18 3.75
CA MET A 26 21.00 13.14 3.09
C MET A 26 20.07 12.17 2.38
N ASP A 27 19.17 12.72 1.55
CA ASP A 27 18.04 12.00 0.97
C ASP A 27 18.47 10.73 0.21
N ASP A 28 19.46 10.83 -0.68
CA ASP A 28 19.96 9.66 -1.42
C ASP A 28 20.59 8.60 -0.50
N SER A 29 21.37 9.03 0.50
CA SER A 29 21.96 8.11 1.47
C SER A 29 20.89 7.46 2.35
N PHE A 30 19.84 8.22 2.71
CA PHE A 30 18.72 7.74 3.50
C PHE A 30 17.92 6.69 2.74
N ILE A 31 17.56 6.98 1.48
CA ILE A 31 16.86 6.05 0.60
C ILE A 31 17.71 4.78 0.42
N ASN A 32 19.01 4.93 0.13
CA ASN A 32 19.93 3.80 -0.07
C ASN A 32 20.07 2.92 1.19
N ALA A 33 20.15 3.52 2.39
CA ALA A 33 20.16 2.77 3.64
C ALA A 33 18.85 1.99 3.85
N ALA A 34 17.72 2.63 3.55
CA ALA A 34 16.39 2.04 3.69
C ALA A 34 16.19 0.86 2.71
N THR A 35 16.61 1.01 1.45
CA THR A 35 16.54 -0.04 0.44
C THR A 35 17.54 -1.16 0.65
N ASN A 36 18.50 -1.03 1.58
CA ASN A 36 19.43 -2.09 1.97
C ASN A 36 19.20 -2.65 3.39
N ARG A 37 18.05 -2.36 4.01
CA ARG A 37 17.66 -2.88 5.35
C ARG A 37 18.51 -2.38 6.51
N PHE A 38 19.33 -1.35 6.32
CA PHE A 38 20.22 -0.84 7.35
C PHE A 38 19.49 0.10 8.31
N VAL A 39 18.57 -0.44 9.11
CA VAL A 39 17.72 0.32 10.05
C VAL A 39 18.57 1.24 10.94
N ASP A 40 19.70 0.76 11.46
CA ASP A 40 20.58 1.54 12.32
C ASP A 40 21.20 2.75 11.60
N VAL A 41 21.48 2.62 10.30
CA VAL A 41 21.95 3.74 9.48
C VAL A 41 20.79 4.70 9.18
N VAL A 42 19.60 4.18 8.84
CA VAL A 42 18.38 4.97 8.58
C VAL A 42 18.02 5.84 9.79
N ARG A 43 18.23 5.34 11.01
CA ARG A 43 18.03 6.07 12.27
C ARG A 43 18.96 7.28 12.44
N LEU A 44 20.16 7.22 11.87
CA LEU A 44 21.19 8.25 12.01
C LEU A 44 21.07 9.37 10.97
N LEU A 45 20.49 9.08 9.81
CA LEU A 45 20.52 9.99 8.66
C LEU A 45 19.37 11.01 8.68
N PRO A 46 19.66 12.31 8.55
CA PRO A 46 18.64 13.32 8.34
C PRO A 46 18.07 13.20 6.91
N SER A 47 16.75 13.38 6.75
CA SER A 47 16.12 13.39 5.43
C SER A 47 14.86 14.23 5.39
N GLN A 48 14.50 14.70 4.20
CA GLN A 48 13.26 15.44 3.95
C GLN A 48 12.06 14.51 3.79
N SER A 49 10.86 15.08 3.86
CA SER A 49 9.60 14.33 3.68
C SER A 49 9.51 13.62 2.32
N CYS A 50 10.03 14.22 1.24
CA CYS A 50 10.03 13.59 -0.08
C CYS A 50 10.86 12.29 -0.12
N ALA A 51 12.02 12.27 0.54
CA ALA A 51 12.85 11.07 0.63
C ALA A 51 12.22 9.99 1.50
N VAL A 52 11.44 10.39 2.52
CA VAL A 52 10.66 9.45 3.33
C VAL A 52 9.53 8.83 2.52
N ASP A 53 8.82 9.60 1.71
CA ASP A 53 7.75 9.12 0.82
C ASP A 53 8.29 8.09 -0.20
N GLU A 54 9.45 8.36 -0.77
CA GLU A 54 10.13 7.45 -1.70
C GLU A 54 10.65 6.19 -1.00
N ALA A 55 11.34 6.36 0.14
CA ALA A 55 11.81 5.25 0.95
C ALA A 55 10.66 4.33 1.40
N LEU A 56 9.51 4.89 1.79
CA LEU A 56 8.34 4.12 2.19
C LEU A 56 7.87 3.17 1.09
N GLY A 57 7.78 3.68 -0.16
CA GLY A 57 7.42 2.87 -1.32
C GLY A 57 8.43 1.76 -1.60
N LEU A 58 9.73 2.07 -1.59
CA LEU A 58 10.79 1.11 -1.92
C LEU A 58 10.99 0.05 -0.83
N VAL A 59 10.92 0.45 0.44
CA VAL A 59 10.97 -0.46 1.60
C VAL A 59 9.80 -1.44 1.55
N ALA A 60 8.59 -0.96 1.23
CA ALA A 60 7.42 -1.82 1.09
C ALA A 60 7.53 -2.73 -0.14
N ALA A 61 8.04 -2.24 -1.26
CA ALA A 61 8.30 -3.02 -2.46
C ALA A 61 9.30 -4.16 -2.25
N ASN A 62 10.25 -3.98 -1.31
CA ASN A 62 11.30 -4.96 -1.01
C ASN A 62 11.01 -5.83 0.22
N GLY A 63 9.89 -5.62 0.93
CA GLY A 63 9.53 -6.42 2.11
C GLY A 63 10.38 -6.10 3.34
N HIS A 64 10.90 -4.88 3.47
CA HIS A 64 11.84 -4.49 4.52
C HIS A 64 11.13 -4.07 5.82
N LEU A 65 10.44 -5.02 6.46
CA LEU A 65 9.57 -4.80 7.63
C LEU A 65 10.19 -3.92 8.73
N ALA A 66 11.42 -4.20 9.17
CA ALA A 66 12.04 -3.47 10.27
C ALA A 66 12.33 -1.99 9.94
N VAL A 67 12.67 -1.68 8.68
CA VAL A 67 12.81 -0.28 8.23
C VAL A 67 11.43 0.37 8.17
N LEU A 68 10.42 -0.36 7.68
CA LEU A 68 9.06 0.14 7.59
C LEU A 68 8.47 0.47 8.97
N GLU A 69 8.66 -0.41 9.96
CA GLU A 69 8.29 -0.18 11.36
C GLU A 69 8.92 1.11 11.90
N TYR A 70 10.22 1.30 11.66
CA TYR A 70 10.88 2.55 12.05
C TYR A 70 10.24 3.78 11.39
N LEU A 71 10.00 3.74 10.07
CA LEU A 71 9.38 4.87 9.35
C LEU A 71 7.96 5.19 9.87
N LEU A 72 7.20 4.16 10.25
CA LEU A 72 5.80 4.29 10.67
C LEU A 72 5.60 4.62 12.13
N PHE A 73 6.44 4.14 13.04
CA PHE A 73 6.18 4.27 14.49
C PHE A 73 7.20 5.12 15.21
N GLU A 74 8.45 5.07 14.80
CA GLU A 74 9.56 5.61 15.59
C GLU A 74 10.13 6.91 15.02
N ARG A 75 9.98 7.14 13.71
CA ARG A 75 10.43 8.37 13.06
C ARG A 75 9.54 9.54 13.50
N ARG A 76 10.05 10.37 14.42
CA ARG A 76 9.49 11.68 14.71
C ARG A 76 9.92 12.67 13.65
N GLU A 77 8.97 13.36 13.01
CA GLU A 77 9.31 14.49 12.16
C GLU A 77 9.84 15.63 13.04
N SER A 78 11.13 15.95 12.93
CA SER A 78 11.80 17.02 13.69
C SER A 78 11.38 18.44 13.28
N TYR A 79 10.31 18.60 12.49
CA TYR A 79 9.88 19.87 11.90
C TYR A 79 8.52 20.37 12.39
N SER A 80 7.92 19.70 13.37
CA SER A 80 6.79 20.26 14.12
C SER A 80 7.33 21.19 15.20
N SER A 81 7.19 22.50 15.01
CA SER A 81 7.45 23.52 16.05
C SER A 81 6.46 23.45 17.21
N ASP A 82 5.38 22.69 17.04
CA ASP A 82 4.35 22.50 18.04
C ASP A 82 4.59 21.15 18.70
N GLY A 83 4.86 21.18 20.01
CA GLY A 83 5.23 20.04 20.85
C GLY A 83 4.08 19.06 21.11
N ASP A 84 3.37 18.63 20.07
CA ASP A 84 2.36 17.60 20.17
C ASP A 84 3.02 16.21 20.07
N ASP A 85 3.04 15.54 21.22
CA ASP A 85 3.38 14.13 21.39
C ASP A 85 2.35 13.24 20.69
N SER A 86 2.41 13.05 19.37
CA SER A 86 1.45 12.14 18.72
C SER A 86 1.89 11.63 17.33
N HIS A 87 2.57 10.48 17.31
CA HIS A 87 2.74 9.55 16.17
C HIS A 87 3.49 10.05 14.90
N SER A 88 4.11 9.15 14.13
CA SER A 88 4.67 9.47 12.81
C SER A 88 3.58 10.06 11.90
N ALA A 89 3.92 11.10 11.12
CA ALA A 89 3.01 11.69 10.14
C ALA A 89 2.43 10.63 9.18
N ILE A 90 3.22 9.60 8.86
CA ILE A 90 2.80 8.50 7.99
C ILE A 90 1.71 7.65 8.65
N LEU A 91 1.84 7.34 9.94
CA LEU A 91 0.82 6.57 10.67
C LEU A 91 -0.48 7.35 10.81
N ARG A 92 -0.40 8.67 11.04
CA ARG A 92 -1.57 9.55 11.02
C ARG A 92 -2.27 9.51 9.65
N ILE A 93 -1.51 9.49 8.55
CA ILE A 93 -2.07 9.42 7.19
C ILE A 93 -2.71 8.06 6.89
N LEU A 94 -2.12 6.97 7.36
CA LEU A 94 -2.69 5.63 7.20
C LEU A 94 -4.02 5.49 7.97
N THR A 95 -4.07 6.02 9.19
CA THR A 95 -5.20 5.86 10.11
C THR A 95 -6.34 6.85 9.90
N THR A 96 -6.08 7.98 9.24
CA THR A 96 -7.11 8.99 8.95
C THR A 96 -7.87 8.62 7.67
N PRO A 97 -9.21 8.59 7.70
CA PRO A 97 -10.00 8.43 6.49
C PRO A 97 -9.70 9.57 5.50
N LEU A 98 -9.56 9.23 4.20
CA LEU A 98 -9.27 10.19 3.13
C LEU A 98 -10.24 11.38 3.10
N ALA A 99 -11.51 11.15 3.47
CA ALA A 99 -12.55 12.17 3.58
C ALA A 99 -12.28 13.27 4.64
N VAL A 100 -11.56 12.95 5.72
CA VAL A 100 -11.25 13.87 6.83
C VAL A 100 -9.91 14.60 6.59
N GLN A 101 -9.14 14.16 5.61
CA GLN A 101 -7.77 14.61 5.35
C GLN A 101 -7.70 16.02 4.75
N SER A 102 -8.81 16.52 4.20
CA SER A 102 -8.95 17.93 3.76
C SER A 102 -8.98 18.92 4.93
N GLN A 103 -9.41 18.47 6.12
CA GLN A 103 -9.66 19.33 7.28
C GLN A 103 -8.45 19.51 8.20
N TYR A 104 -7.50 18.56 8.17
CA TYR A 104 -6.22 18.66 8.87
C TYR A 104 -5.15 19.08 7.87
N GLY A 105 -4.66 20.32 8.02
CA GLY A 105 -3.71 20.94 7.10
C GLY A 105 -2.53 20.06 6.73
N SER A 106 -2.18 20.08 5.44
CA SER A 106 -0.98 19.57 4.76
C SER A 106 0.05 18.86 5.65
N THR A 107 -0.20 17.61 6.03
CA THR A 107 0.89 16.69 6.37
C THR A 107 1.76 16.57 5.11
N LYS A 108 3.06 16.86 5.19
CA LYS A 108 3.94 16.89 4.01
C LYS A 108 4.21 15.50 3.40
N VAL A 109 4.00 14.44 4.18
CA VAL A 109 3.91 13.06 3.66
C VAL A 109 2.61 12.93 2.88
N SER A 110 2.69 12.45 1.65
CA SER A 110 1.50 12.34 0.80
C SER A 110 0.69 11.08 1.12
N THR A 111 -0.64 11.20 1.17
CA THR A 111 -1.57 10.06 1.07
C THR A 111 -1.24 9.12 -0.08
N ALA A 112 -0.69 9.67 -1.16
CA ALA A 112 -0.23 8.91 -2.30
C ALA A 112 1.00 8.05 -1.98
N ALA A 113 1.86 8.42 -1.03
CA ALA A 113 3.02 7.61 -0.62
C ALA A 113 2.56 6.36 0.15
N ALA A 114 1.66 6.51 1.11
CA ALA A 114 1.02 5.39 1.82
C ALA A 114 0.31 4.42 0.86
N MET A 115 -0.47 4.96 -0.09
CA MET A 115 -1.13 4.16 -1.12
C MET A 115 -0.13 3.44 -2.03
N ARG A 116 0.97 4.12 -2.45
CA ARG A 116 2.03 3.49 -3.24
C ARG A 116 2.73 2.37 -2.49
N ALA A 117 3.00 2.55 -1.20
CA ALA A 117 3.63 1.52 -0.37
C ALA A 117 2.75 0.27 -0.27
N MET A 118 1.45 0.42 -0.04
CA MET A 118 0.50 -0.70 -0.07
C MET A 118 0.46 -1.39 -1.43
N CYS A 119 0.28 -0.63 -2.52
CA CYS A 119 0.29 -1.20 -3.87
C CYS A 119 1.62 -1.90 -4.21
N ALA A 120 2.74 -1.39 -3.72
CA ALA A 120 4.05 -1.97 -3.96
C ALA A 120 4.25 -3.27 -3.17
N ALA A 121 3.85 -3.30 -1.89
CA ALA A 121 3.85 -4.53 -1.09
C ALA A 121 2.93 -5.59 -1.68
N ALA A 122 1.74 -5.19 -2.15
CA ALA A 122 0.78 -6.08 -2.81
C ALA A 122 1.35 -6.74 -4.07
N ARG A 123 1.98 -5.95 -4.95
CA ARG A 123 2.53 -6.45 -6.22
C ARG A 123 3.72 -7.38 -6.07
N ASN A 124 4.44 -7.29 -4.95
CA ASN A 124 5.60 -8.11 -4.65
C ASN A 124 5.31 -9.23 -3.62
N ASP A 125 4.02 -9.46 -3.31
CA ASP A 125 3.55 -10.50 -2.38
C ASP A 125 4.19 -10.43 -0.96
N HIS A 126 4.51 -9.23 -0.50
CA HIS A 126 5.07 -9.01 0.85
C HIS A 126 3.97 -8.98 1.91
N SER A 127 3.47 -10.18 2.27
CA SER A 127 2.37 -10.39 3.22
C SER A 127 2.60 -9.80 4.60
N ASP A 128 3.83 -9.85 5.11
CA ASP A 128 4.24 -9.31 6.41
C ASP A 128 4.17 -7.78 6.46
N VAL A 129 4.70 -7.12 5.43
CA VAL A 129 4.56 -5.68 5.24
C VAL A 129 3.10 -5.29 5.06
N MET A 130 2.36 -6.05 4.24
CA MET A 130 0.94 -5.79 4.00
C MET A 130 0.13 -5.90 5.29
N GLU A 131 0.41 -6.90 6.14
CA GLU A 131 -0.28 -7.04 7.42
C GLU A 131 -0.07 -5.81 8.31
N LEU A 132 1.15 -5.28 8.37
CA LEU A 132 1.44 -4.06 9.11
C LEU A 132 0.69 -2.85 8.53
N LEU A 133 0.73 -2.67 7.21
CA LEU A 133 0.07 -1.53 6.54
C LEU A 133 -1.46 -1.60 6.69
N VAL A 134 -2.06 -2.77 6.52
CA VAL A 134 -3.52 -3.00 6.63
C VAL A 134 -4.02 -2.82 8.05
N ARG A 135 -3.24 -3.20 9.08
CA ARG A 135 -3.61 -2.95 10.49
C ARG A 135 -3.83 -1.47 10.79
N ASN A 136 -3.24 -0.58 10.01
CA ASN A 136 -3.27 0.86 10.23
C ASN A 136 -3.96 1.64 9.10
N GLY A 137 -4.32 0.99 7.99
CA GLY A 137 -4.87 1.63 6.79
C GLY A 137 -6.40 1.78 6.81
N SER A 138 -6.91 2.73 6.03
CA SER A 138 -8.36 2.93 5.83
C SER A 138 -8.95 1.96 4.80
N GLN A 139 -10.27 1.71 4.87
CA GLN A 139 -10.99 0.79 3.96
C GLN A 139 -10.80 1.14 2.47
N GLU A 140 -10.68 2.44 2.14
CA GLU A 140 -10.40 2.89 0.77
C GLU A 140 -9.00 2.43 0.30
N GLN A 141 -8.00 2.49 1.18
CA GLN A 141 -6.65 2.02 0.89
C GLN A 141 -6.60 0.49 0.73
N LEU A 142 -7.43 -0.25 1.49
CA LEU A 142 -7.58 -1.70 1.33
C LEU A 142 -8.11 -2.08 -0.06
N GLY A 143 -9.06 -1.31 -0.62
CA GLY A 143 -9.57 -1.56 -1.97
C GLY A 143 -8.47 -1.49 -3.04
N PHE A 144 -7.59 -0.48 -2.97
CA PHE A 144 -6.45 -0.37 -3.89
C PHE A 144 -5.43 -1.51 -3.70
N ALA A 145 -5.15 -1.89 -2.44
CA ALA A 145 -4.27 -3.01 -2.14
C ALA A 145 -4.84 -4.33 -2.66
N LEU A 146 -6.16 -4.54 -2.56
CA LEU A 146 -6.86 -5.71 -3.05
C LEU A 146 -6.73 -5.83 -4.57
N ALA A 147 -7.01 -4.74 -5.30
CA ALA A 147 -6.86 -4.72 -6.76
C ALA A 147 -5.43 -4.98 -7.21
N ALA A 148 -4.45 -4.39 -6.52
CA ALA A 148 -3.03 -4.62 -6.81
C ALA A 148 -2.62 -6.08 -6.54
N SER A 149 -3.13 -6.68 -5.46
CA SER A 149 -2.86 -8.08 -5.11
C SER A 149 -3.51 -9.05 -6.10
N ALA A 150 -4.73 -8.74 -6.55
CA ALA A 150 -5.44 -9.52 -7.56
C ALA A 150 -4.73 -9.47 -8.92
N ALA A 151 -4.25 -8.30 -9.33
CA ALA A 151 -3.47 -8.13 -10.55
C ALA A 151 -2.10 -8.85 -10.50
N ALA A 152 -1.55 -9.04 -9.29
CA ALA A 152 -0.33 -9.81 -9.05
C ALA A 152 -0.59 -11.31 -8.79
N ASP A 153 -1.83 -11.77 -8.95
CA ASP A 153 -2.28 -13.15 -8.68
C ASP A 153 -1.90 -13.68 -7.28
N SER A 154 -1.76 -12.77 -6.32
CA SER A 154 -1.34 -13.09 -4.94
C SER A 154 -2.54 -13.57 -4.12
N THR A 155 -2.95 -14.82 -4.33
CA THR A 155 -4.14 -15.44 -3.70
C THR A 155 -4.13 -15.32 -2.17
N LYS A 156 -2.98 -15.50 -1.52
CA LYS A 156 -2.81 -15.36 -0.07
C LYS A 156 -3.11 -13.95 0.44
N LEU A 157 -2.60 -12.94 -0.26
CA LEU A 157 -2.87 -11.53 0.07
C LEU A 157 -4.33 -11.18 -0.17
N VAL A 158 -4.90 -11.64 -1.28
CA VAL A 158 -6.32 -11.41 -1.58
C VAL A 158 -7.20 -12.05 -0.50
N GLU A 159 -6.92 -13.28 -0.08
CA GLU A 159 -7.66 -13.93 1.00
C GLU A 159 -7.57 -13.12 2.31
N MET A 160 -6.36 -12.69 2.71
CA MET A 160 -6.14 -11.84 3.89
C MET A 160 -6.89 -10.50 3.81
N LEU A 161 -6.89 -9.86 2.64
CA LEU A 161 -7.53 -8.56 2.43
C LEU A 161 -9.06 -8.68 2.37
N VAL A 162 -9.59 -9.72 1.72
CA VAL A 162 -11.03 -10.01 1.61
C VAL A 162 -11.65 -10.34 2.98
N GLU A 163 -10.87 -10.93 3.90
CA GLU A 163 -11.32 -11.15 5.28
C GLU A 163 -11.47 -9.85 6.07
N LYS A 164 -10.54 -8.89 5.88
CA LYS A 164 -10.51 -7.61 6.59
C LYS A 164 -11.32 -6.49 5.94
N TYR A 165 -11.65 -6.63 4.66
CA TYR A 165 -12.43 -5.67 3.90
C TYR A 165 -13.92 -5.79 4.26
N GLU A 166 -14.51 -4.71 4.75
CA GLU A 166 -15.95 -4.60 4.92
C GLU A 166 -16.53 -3.81 3.75
N PRO A 167 -17.39 -4.41 2.91
CA PRO A 167 -18.04 -3.67 1.84
C PRO A 167 -18.91 -2.58 2.47
N ALA A 168 -18.63 -1.33 2.14
CA ALA A 168 -19.50 -0.23 2.53
C ALA A 168 -20.91 -0.56 2.03
N GLY A 169 -21.89 -0.67 2.93
CA GLY A 169 -23.29 -0.96 2.61
C GLY A 169 -24.01 0.14 1.81
N GLY A 170 -23.27 0.97 1.09
CA GLY A 170 -23.77 2.02 0.21
C GLY A 170 -23.31 1.75 -1.21
N VAL A 171 -24.26 1.75 -2.14
CA VAL A 171 -24.03 1.69 -3.59
C VAL A 171 -22.98 2.73 -3.97
N CYS A 172 -21.85 2.31 -4.53
CA CYS A 172 -20.84 3.23 -5.05
C CYS A 172 -21.47 4.13 -6.12
N SER A 173 -21.66 5.41 -5.78
CA SER A 173 -22.33 6.41 -6.61
C SER A 173 -21.35 7.19 -7.50
N HIS A 174 -20.29 6.57 -8.02
CA HIS A 174 -19.29 7.27 -8.81
C HIS A 174 -18.97 6.58 -10.14
N ARG A 175 -18.98 7.42 -11.19
CA ARG A 175 -18.76 7.12 -12.61
C ARG A 175 -17.43 6.42 -12.88
N GLU A 176 -17.51 5.48 -13.81
CA GLU A 176 -16.45 4.64 -14.39
C GLU A 176 -15.25 5.45 -14.92
N ILE A 177 -14.03 4.98 -14.68
CA ILE A 177 -12.81 5.48 -15.35
C ILE A 177 -11.90 4.29 -15.71
N HIS A 178 -11.55 4.20 -17.00
CA HIS A 178 -10.68 3.19 -17.61
C HIS A 178 -9.19 3.35 -17.23
N SER A 179 -8.44 2.24 -17.24
CA SER A 179 -6.97 2.21 -17.08
C SER A 179 -6.23 2.35 -18.42
N ASP A 180 -5.31 3.32 -18.52
CA ASP A 180 -4.20 3.33 -19.50
C ASP A 180 -3.02 2.47 -18.99
N ARG A 181 -2.27 1.85 -19.90
CA ARG A 181 -1.06 1.01 -19.74
C ARG A 181 0.13 1.73 -19.04
N ARG A 182 -0.09 2.89 -18.43
CA ARG A 182 0.94 3.77 -17.85
C ARG A 182 0.88 3.94 -16.33
N GLY A 183 0.13 3.11 -15.62
CA GLY A 183 0.29 2.95 -14.16
C GLY A 183 -0.05 4.19 -13.33
N LYS A 184 -1.03 5.01 -13.73
CA LYS A 184 -1.62 6.04 -12.86
C LYS A 184 -2.92 5.55 -12.25
N CYS A 185 -2.93 5.33 -10.94
CA CYS A 185 -4.14 5.04 -10.16
C CYS A 185 -4.82 6.37 -9.79
N TYR A 186 -5.97 6.68 -10.40
CA TYR A 186 -6.82 7.77 -9.91
C TYR A 186 -8.32 7.40 -10.00
N SER A 187 -8.96 7.50 -8.82
CA SER A 187 -10.38 7.70 -8.52
C SER A 187 -11.44 6.71 -9.07
N ALA A 188 -11.53 5.56 -8.41
CA ALA A 188 -12.75 4.97 -7.84
C ALA A 188 -12.25 4.05 -6.71
N PRO A 189 -12.96 3.82 -5.60
CA PRO A 189 -12.56 2.77 -4.68
C PRO A 189 -12.59 1.47 -5.47
N CYS A 190 -11.42 0.88 -5.69
CA CYS A 190 -11.29 -0.41 -6.34
C CYS A 190 -11.99 -1.44 -5.44
N SER A 191 -13.28 -1.64 -5.68
CA SER A 191 -14.10 -2.47 -4.82
C SER A 191 -13.91 -3.94 -5.18
N VAL A 192 -14.27 -4.83 -4.26
CA VAL A 192 -14.29 -6.29 -4.50
C VAL A 192 -15.07 -6.62 -5.78
N GLU A 193 -16.10 -5.84 -6.10
CA GLU A 193 -16.91 -6.00 -7.30
C GLU A 193 -16.12 -5.71 -8.59
N ARG A 194 -15.38 -4.60 -8.68
CA ARG A 194 -14.61 -4.31 -9.91
C ARG A 194 -13.48 -5.30 -10.10
N THR A 195 -12.79 -5.64 -9.02
CA THR A 195 -11.71 -6.64 -9.05
C THR A 195 -12.21 -8.03 -9.45
N LEU A 196 -13.43 -8.39 -9.06
CA LEU A 196 -14.08 -9.62 -9.52
C LEU A 196 -14.32 -9.61 -11.03
N LEU A 197 -14.83 -8.50 -11.58
CA LEU A 197 -15.06 -8.37 -13.03
C LEU A 197 -13.74 -8.48 -13.81
N ASP A 198 -12.69 -7.78 -13.37
CA ASP A 198 -11.36 -7.85 -13.99
C ASP A 198 -10.80 -9.30 -13.94
N ALA A 199 -11.02 -10.02 -12.84
CA ALA A 199 -10.61 -11.42 -12.72
C ALA A 199 -11.38 -12.36 -13.67
N VAL A 200 -12.66 -12.10 -13.92
CA VAL A 200 -13.47 -12.84 -14.91
C VAL A 200 -13.00 -12.57 -16.33
N GLU A 201 -12.74 -11.31 -16.67
CA GLU A 201 -12.20 -10.93 -17.99
C GLU A 201 -10.84 -11.60 -18.24
N ALA A 202 -10.02 -11.76 -17.18
CA ALA A 202 -8.75 -12.46 -17.22
C ALA A 202 -8.87 -14.01 -17.19
N ASN A 203 -10.08 -14.58 -17.09
CA ASN A 203 -10.34 -16.01 -16.90
C ASN A 203 -9.58 -16.61 -15.70
N ASN A 204 -9.37 -15.83 -14.63
CA ASN A 204 -8.65 -16.28 -13.44
C ASN A 204 -9.62 -16.92 -12.43
N ILE A 205 -9.81 -18.23 -12.55
CA ILE A 205 -10.73 -19.02 -11.72
C ILE A 205 -10.39 -18.91 -10.22
N GLY A 206 -9.10 -18.93 -9.86
CA GLY A 206 -8.66 -18.87 -8.46
C GLY A 206 -9.05 -17.54 -7.80
N MET A 207 -8.80 -16.45 -8.50
CA MET A 207 -9.15 -15.10 -8.05
C MET A 207 -10.67 -14.91 -7.96
N VAL A 208 -11.42 -15.40 -8.96
CA VAL A 208 -12.89 -15.37 -8.96
C VAL A 208 -13.46 -16.09 -7.73
N LYS A 209 -12.92 -17.27 -7.38
CA LYS A 209 -13.36 -18.02 -6.18
C LYS A 209 -13.18 -17.22 -4.89
N LEU A 210 -12.11 -16.42 -4.78
CA LEU A 210 -11.83 -15.64 -3.58
C LEU A 210 -12.75 -14.41 -3.50
N LEU A 211 -12.86 -13.66 -4.59
CA LEU A 211 -13.60 -12.39 -4.62
C LEU A 211 -15.12 -12.61 -4.60
N ALA A 212 -15.63 -13.67 -5.24
CA ALA A 212 -17.06 -13.95 -5.29
C ALA A 212 -17.68 -14.22 -3.90
N LYS A 213 -16.88 -14.65 -2.90
CA LYS A 213 -17.36 -14.89 -1.53
C LYS A 213 -17.83 -13.63 -0.80
N LYS A 214 -17.32 -12.45 -1.18
CA LYS A 214 -17.65 -11.16 -0.54
C LYS A 214 -18.34 -10.19 -1.47
N ALA A 215 -18.33 -10.45 -2.77
CA ALA A 215 -18.99 -9.61 -3.76
C ALA A 215 -20.51 -9.63 -3.59
N HIS A 216 -21.15 -8.50 -3.87
CA HIS A 216 -22.61 -8.42 -3.86
C HIS A 216 -23.23 -9.32 -4.95
N VAL A 217 -24.32 -10.02 -4.62
CA VAL A 217 -25.01 -11.00 -5.48
C VAL A 217 -25.31 -10.46 -6.89
N ARG A 218 -25.71 -9.19 -7.00
CA ARG A 218 -25.95 -8.55 -8.31
C ARG A 218 -24.71 -8.58 -9.22
N VAL A 219 -23.53 -8.31 -8.68
CA VAL A 219 -22.28 -8.29 -9.46
C VAL A 219 -21.82 -9.70 -9.75
N VAL A 220 -22.04 -10.67 -8.85
CA VAL A 220 -21.80 -12.10 -9.14
C VAL A 220 -22.63 -12.56 -10.35
N ASN A 221 -23.89 -12.15 -10.44
CA ASN A 221 -24.76 -12.47 -11.58
C ASN A 221 -24.33 -11.79 -12.89
N GLU A 222 -23.89 -10.54 -12.81
CA GLU A 222 -23.32 -9.82 -13.95
C GLU A 222 -22.03 -10.48 -14.44
N ALA A 223 -21.10 -10.76 -13.51
CA ALA A 223 -19.86 -11.47 -13.75
C ALA A 223 -20.11 -12.84 -14.41
N LYS A 224 -21.14 -13.57 -13.96
CA LYS A 224 -21.55 -14.85 -14.56
C LYS A 224 -22.01 -14.67 -16.00
N SER A 225 -22.78 -13.62 -16.28
CA SER A 225 -23.25 -13.32 -17.64
C SER A 225 -22.08 -13.00 -18.58
N ILE A 226 -21.09 -12.24 -18.10
CA ILE A 226 -19.85 -11.92 -18.83
C ILE A 226 -19.03 -13.20 -19.09
N ALA A 227 -18.86 -14.05 -18.08
CA ALA A 227 -18.15 -15.33 -18.23
C ALA A 227 -18.80 -16.22 -19.30
N MET A 228 -20.13 -16.34 -19.29
CA MET A 228 -20.88 -17.10 -20.29
C MET A 228 -20.75 -16.50 -21.70
N ALA A 229 -20.82 -15.18 -21.83
CA ALA A 229 -20.65 -14.50 -23.11
C ALA A 229 -19.25 -14.72 -23.72
N ASN A 230 -18.23 -14.84 -22.87
CA ASN A 230 -16.85 -15.12 -23.27
C ASN A 230 -16.54 -16.63 -23.43
N GLY A 231 -17.49 -17.52 -23.13
CA GLY A 231 -17.30 -18.97 -23.20
C GLY A 231 -16.50 -19.57 -22.04
N PHE A 232 -16.32 -18.83 -20.94
CA PHE A 232 -15.61 -19.29 -19.73
C PHE A 232 -16.55 -20.11 -18.83
N THR A 233 -16.85 -21.35 -19.24
CA THR A 233 -17.80 -22.24 -18.55
C THR A 233 -17.39 -22.51 -17.10
N ASP A 234 -16.11 -22.77 -16.84
CA ASP A 234 -15.60 -23.10 -15.51
C ASP A 234 -15.74 -21.91 -14.55
N VAL A 235 -15.49 -20.68 -15.04
CA VAL A 235 -15.69 -19.44 -14.29
C VAL A 235 -17.17 -19.22 -13.99
N ALA A 236 -18.05 -19.48 -14.96
CA ALA A 236 -19.50 -19.35 -14.78
C ALA A 236 -20.07 -20.36 -13.79
N GLU A 237 -19.53 -21.59 -13.76
CA GLU A 237 -19.87 -22.62 -12.76
C GLU A 237 -19.43 -22.20 -11.35
N VAL A 238 -18.21 -21.68 -11.22
CA VAL A 238 -17.72 -21.15 -9.94
C VAL A 238 -18.60 -20.00 -9.43
N LEU A 239 -18.96 -19.06 -10.30
CA LEU A 239 -19.84 -17.96 -9.94
C LEU A 239 -21.26 -18.43 -9.58
N ALA A 240 -21.74 -19.49 -10.24
CA ALA A 240 -23.03 -20.11 -9.90
C ALA A 240 -23.01 -20.77 -8.52
N ALA A 241 -21.90 -21.39 -8.12
CA ALA A 241 -21.74 -21.98 -6.80
C ALA A 241 -21.53 -20.95 -5.67
N ALA A 242 -21.09 -19.73 -6.01
CA ALA A 242 -20.86 -18.64 -5.06
C ALA A 242 -22.09 -17.77 -4.80
N ALA A 243 -23.12 -17.82 -5.65
CA ALA A 243 -24.36 -17.09 -5.44
C ALA A 243 -25.24 -17.80 -4.39
N PRO A 244 -25.72 -17.12 -3.32
CA PRO A 244 -26.68 -17.67 -2.37
C PRO A 244 -28.08 -17.84 -2.96
#